data_AF-A0A8T4ZBY5-F1
#
_entry.id   AF-A0A8T4ZBY5-F1
#
_cell.length_a   1.000
_cell.length_b   1.000
_cell.length_c   1.000
_cell.angle_alpha   90.00
_cell.angle_beta   90.00
_cell.angle_gamma   90.00
#
_symmetry.space_group_name_H-M   'P 1'
#
loop_
_entity.id
_entity.type
_entity.pdbx_description
1 polymer ?
#
loop_
_entity_poly.entity_id
_entity_poly.type
_entity_poly.pdbx_seq_one_letter_code
_entity_poly.pdbx_strand_id
1 'polypeptide(L)'
;IDYFKSENDYGRILPIRCPMWIYLLPRYVGKPIIDGWYPQEKLISDLLKINDYRINDLETSENRTRIWKWLIERNQNLAIRWIIVGNANSTLVNTLANSTFKVDNYIIYGKNNLTILKNSIPNSPIELRNKNIDFDINYCRPAPDAILIEVKTPLQDLNLTIREAYDAGWRVEVDNVVGAVQQSPEGMISIHVVSTPSRIILNHYSSTNILSICYISGASTIILSIVSFWPIICKRKFGEYNN
;
A
#
# COMPACT_ATOMS: atom_id res chain seq x y z
N ILE A 1 5.05 13.95 -5.23
CA ILE A 1 4.71 13.93 -3.79
C ILE A 1 3.73 15.06 -3.49
N ASP A 2 4.10 16.31 -3.78
CA ASP A 2 3.28 17.49 -3.49
C ASP A 2 1.86 17.40 -4.04
N TYR A 3 1.71 16.96 -5.29
CA TYR A 3 0.39 16.69 -5.89
C TYR A 3 -0.49 15.79 -5.02
N PHE A 4 0.04 14.70 -4.45
CA PHE A 4 -0.77 13.81 -3.60
C PHE A 4 -0.98 14.39 -2.20
N LYS A 5 -0.06 15.21 -1.68
CA LYS A 5 -0.25 15.87 -0.38
C LYS A 5 -1.35 16.95 -0.44
N SER A 6 -1.53 17.62 -1.58
CA SER A 6 -2.60 18.60 -1.76
C SER A 6 -3.99 17.99 -1.92
N GLU A 7 -4.07 16.66 -2.13
CA GLU A 7 -5.32 15.96 -2.39
C GLU A 7 -5.96 15.47 -1.10
N ASN A 8 -7.11 16.04 -0.74
CA ASN A 8 -7.86 15.66 0.47
C ASN A 8 -8.73 14.41 0.28
N ASP A 9 -8.94 13.97 -0.97
CA ASP A 9 -9.76 12.79 -1.26
C ASP A 9 -9.15 11.51 -0.67
N TYR A 10 -10.01 10.55 -0.37
CA TYR A 10 -9.60 9.18 -0.06
C TYR A 10 -9.47 8.35 -1.34
N GLY A 11 -8.49 7.44 -1.34
CA GLY A 11 -8.42 6.33 -2.26
C GLY A 11 -7.03 5.73 -2.38
N ARG A 12 -6.94 4.68 -3.18
CA ARG A 12 -5.72 3.95 -3.48
C ARG A 12 -5.15 4.37 -4.82
N ILE A 13 -3.86 4.17 -4.95
CA ILE A 13 -3.08 4.45 -6.15
C ILE A 13 -2.85 3.14 -6.91
N LEU A 14 -3.23 3.10 -8.17
CA LEU A 14 -2.83 2.04 -9.11
C LEU A 14 -1.57 2.51 -9.87
N PRO A 15 -0.38 1.99 -9.55
CA PRO A 15 0.81 2.26 -10.33
C PRO A 15 0.82 1.39 -11.60
N ILE A 16 1.20 1.98 -12.73
CA ILE A 16 1.38 1.30 -14.03
C ILE A 16 2.70 1.78 -14.62
N ARG A 17 3.63 0.86 -14.88
CA ARG A 17 4.95 1.13 -15.47
C ARG A 17 5.73 2.24 -14.74
N CYS A 18 5.47 2.41 -13.45
CA CYS A 18 6.15 3.40 -12.63
C CYS A 18 7.52 2.90 -12.19
N PRO A 19 8.50 3.78 -11.93
CA PRO A 19 9.75 3.38 -11.30
C PRO A 19 9.53 2.83 -9.89
N MET A 20 10.42 1.96 -9.41
CA MET A 20 10.27 1.23 -8.13
C MET A 20 10.10 2.11 -6.89
N TRP A 21 10.55 3.37 -6.90
CA TRP A 21 10.32 4.28 -5.77
C TRP A 21 8.83 4.50 -5.49
N ILE A 22 7.93 4.19 -6.44
CA ILE A 22 6.49 4.35 -6.25
C ILE A 22 5.97 3.57 -5.04
N TYR A 23 6.61 2.46 -4.69
CA TYR A 23 6.30 1.65 -3.51
C TYR A 23 6.59 2.36 -2.19
N LEU A 24 7.45 3.39 -2.20
CA LEU A 24 7.73 4.25 -1.05
C LEU A 24 6.73 5.42 -0.94
N LEU A 25 5.99 5.74 -2.01
CA LEU A 25 5.08 6.88 -2.05
C LEU A 25 4.06 6.89 -0.90
N PRO A 26 3.38 5.76 -0.54
CA PRO A 26 2.42 5.74 0.56
C PRO A 26 2.97 6.28 1.87
N ARG A 27 4.26 6.02 2.16
CA ARG A 27 4.93 6.51 3.37
C ARG A 27 4.98 8.04 3.45
N TYR A 28 5.05 8.72 2.32
CA TYR A 28 5.20 10.18 2.25
C TYR A 28 3.88 10.93 2.15
N VAL A 29 2.82 10.28 1.66
CA VAL A 29 1.57 10.95 1.30
C VAL A 29 0.32 10.35 1.96
N GLY A 30 0.46 9.24 2.68
CA GLY A 30 -0.66 8.59 3.37
C GLY A 30 -1.72 8.01 2.43
N LYS A 31 -1.37 7.78 1.16
CA LYS A 31 -2.27 7.18 0.16
C LYS A 31 -1.73 5.80 -0.22
N PRO A 32 -2.44 4.71 0.12
CA PRO A 32 -1.96 3.36 -0.13
C PRO A 32 -1.95 3.07 -1.64
N ILE A 33 -1.08 2.17 -2.08
CA ILE A 33 -1.20 1.55 -3.41
C ILE A 33 -2.18 0.37 -3.35
N ILE A 34 -2.70 -0.06 -4.49
CA ILE A 34 -3.58 -1.24 -4.53
C ILE A 34 -2.82 -2.53 -4.20
N ASP A 35 -1.54 -2.59 -4.57
CA ASP A 35 -0.67 -3.77 -4.49
C ASP A 35 -0.26 -4.13 -3.04
N GLY A 36 -0.75 -3.40 -2.04
CA GLY A 36 -0.35 -3.52 -0.63
C GLY A 36 0.53 -2.35 -0.15
N TRP A 37 1.35 -2.57 0.87
CA TRP A 37 2.38 -1.62 1.31
C TRP A 37 3.73 -2.31 1.27
N TYR A 38 4.79 -1.68 0.74
CA TYR A 38 6.11 -2.32 0.73
C TYR A 38 6.64 -2.55 2.16
N PRO A 39 7.16 -3.75 2.50
CA PRO A 39 7.49 -4.86 1.59
C PRO A 39 6.39 -5.92 1.39
N GLN A 40 5.18 -5.70 1.92
CA GLN A 40 4.07 -6.64 1.85
C GLN A 40 3.55 -6.87 0.43
N GLU A 41 3.13 -8.12 0.22
CA GLU A 41 2.62 -8.67 -1.02
C GLU A 41 1.17 -8.22 -1.32
N LYS A 42 0.61 -8.73 -2.42
CA LYS A 42 -0.81 -8.56 -2.76
C LYS A 42 -1.70 -9.20 -1.72
N LEU A 43 -2.30 -8.41 -0.85
CA LEU A 43 -3.16 -8.90 0.24
C LEU A 43 -4.66 -8.93 -0.12
N ILE A 44 -5.07 -8.17 -1.14
CA ILE A 44 -6.47 -8.10 -1.58
C ILE A 44 -6.81 -9.34 -2.41
N SER A 45 -7.92 -10.00 -2.08
CA SER A 45 -8.35 -11.27 -2.70
C SER A 45 -8.43 -11.20 -4.23
N ASP A 46 -8.91 -10.09 -4.79
CA ASP A 46 -9.00 -9.91 -6.24
C ASP A 46 -7.63 -9.75 -6.93
N LEU A 47 -6.63 -9.21 -6.23
CA LEU A 47 -5.28 -9.06 -6.76
C LEU A 47 -4.49 -10.36 -6.71
N LEU A 48 -4.78 -11.22 -5.72
CA LEU A 48 -4.21 -12.56 -5.62
C LEU A 48 -4.56 -13.46 -6.81
N LYS A 49 -5.71 -13.22 -7.46
CA LYS A 49 -6.12 -13.94 -8.68
C LYS A 49 -5.25 -13.62 -9.89
N ILE A 50 -4.50 -12.52 -9.86
CA ILE A 50 -3.57 -12.15 -10.92
C ILE A 50 -2.26 -12.90 -10.66
N ASN A 51 -1.94 -13.87 -11.51
CA ASN A 51 -0.72 -14.69 -11.38
C ASN A 51 0.53 -13.94 -11.87
N ASP A 52 0.85 -12.83 -11.24
CA ASP A 52 2.05 -12.03 -11.47
C ASP A 52 2.49 -11.40 -10.16
N TYR A 53 3.78 -11.28 -9.89
CA TYR A 53 4.21 -10.78 -8.59
C TYR A 53 3.87 -9.30 -8.37
N ARG A 54 3.97 -8.46 -9.42
CA ARG A 54 3.84 -6.99 -9.30
C ARG A 54 2.78 -6.45 -10.24
N ILE A 55 1.79 -5.74 -9.69
CA ILE A 55 0.76 -5.10 -10.52
C ILE A 55 1.33 -3.94 -11.34
N ASN A 56 2.39 -3.30 -10.86
CA ASN A 56 2.99 -2.14 -11.51
C ASN A 56 3.48 -2.44 -12.93
N ASP A 57 4.21 -3.52 -13.15
CA ASP A 57 4.78 -3.87 -14.46
C ASP A 57 4.25 -5.17 -15.07
N LEU A 58 3.56 -6.01 -14.28
CA LEU A 58 3.00 -7.29 -14.71
C LEU A 58 4.02 -8.08 -15.53
N GLU A 59 5.21 -8.25 -14.95
CA GLU A 59 6.45 -8.69 -15.61
C GLU A 59 6.26 -9.97 -16.43
N THR A 60 5.51 -10.94 -15.89
CA THR A 60 5.29 -12.26 -16.49
C THR A 60 4.01 -12.36 -17.32
N SER A 61 3.11 -11.39 -17.21
CA SER A 61 1.83 -11.41 -17.89
C SER A 61 1.95 -10.95 -19.34
N GLU A 62 1.37 -11.72 -20.28
CA GLU A 62 1.33 -11.35 -21.71
C GLU A 62 0.28 -10.27 -22.01
N ASN A 63 -0.84 -10.25 -21.27
CA ASN A 63 -1.99 -9.37 -21.52
C ASN A 63 -2.09 -8.20 -20.52
N ARG A 64 -0.97 -7.52 -20.25
CA ARG A 64 -0.84 -6.49 -19.19
C ARG A 64 -1.91 -5.40 -19.25
N THR A 65 -2.11 -4.82 -20.43
CA THR A 65 -3.09 -3.75 -20.63
C THR A 65 -4.52 -4.20 -20.30
N ARG A 66 -4.88 -5.45 -20.64
CA ARG A 66 -6.20 -6.00 -20.31
C ARG A 66 -6.39 -6.16 -18.81
N ILE A 67 -5.36 -6.60 -18.09
CA ILE A 67 -5.37 -6.72 -16.63
C ILE A 67 -5.51 -5.34 -15.97
N TRP A 68 -4.73 -4.35 -16.40
CA TRP A 68 -4.87 -2.98 -15.88
C TRP A 68 -6.26 -2.41 -16.15
N LYS A 69 -6.83 -2.60 -17.34
CA LYS A 69 -8.22 -2.18 -17.61
C LYS A 69 -9.23 -2.87 -16.70
N TRP A 70 -9.09 -4.17 -16.48
CA TRP A 70 -9.96 -4.94 -15.58
C TRP A 70 -9.90 -4.43 -14.12
N LEU A 71 -8.73 -3.98 -13.66
CA LEU A 71 -8.56 -3.33 -12.36
C LEU A 71 -9.22 -1.94 -12.32
N ILE A 72 -9.02 -1.14 -13.37
CA ILE A 72 -9.60 0.20 -13.50
C ILE A 72 -11.13 0.15 -13.53
N GLU A 73 -11.72 -0.86 -14.17
CA GLU A 73 -13.18 -1.10 -14.17
C GLU A 73 -13.71 -1.43 -12.77
N ARG A 74 -12.87 -2.00 -11.89
CA ARG A 74 -13.20 -2.30 -10.49
C ARG A 74 -12.79 -1.20 -9.52
N ASN A 75 -12.60 0.02 -10.02
CA ASN A 75 -12.10 1.13 -9.21
C ASN A 75 -12.87 1.34 -7.91
N GLN A 76 -14.20 1.23 -7.92
CA GLN A 76 -14.99 1.40 -6.71
C GLN A 76 -14.69 0.29 -5.71
N ASN A 77 -14.67 -0.98 -6.10
CA ASN A 77 -14.40 -2.10 -5.18
C ASN A 77 -12.97 -2.05 -4.62
N LEU A 78 -12.00 -1.65 -5.43
CA LEU A 78 -10.59 -1.52 -5.05
C LEU A 78 -10.24 -0.14 -4.46
N ALA A 79 -11.23 0.73 -4.30
CA ALA A 79 -11.08 2.13 -3.90
C ALA A 79 -10.01 2.90 -4.70
N ILE A 80 -9.83 2.61 -6.00
CA ILE A 80 -8.85 3.31 -6.85
C ILE A 80 -9.36 4.72 -7.13
N ARG A 81 -8.63 5.71 -6.62
CA ARG A 81 -8.89 7.13 -6.90
C ARG A 81 -7.90 7.68 -7.91
N TRP A 82 -6.66 7.17 -7.93
CA TRP A 82 -5.62 7.62 -8.84
C TRP A 82 -4.96 6.47 -9.57
N ILE A 83 -4.60 6.72 -10.82
CA ILE A 83 -3.74 5.87 -11.63
C ILE A 83 -2.51 6.70 -11.96
N ILE A 84 -1.32 6.16 -11.72
CA ILE A 84 -0.07 6.79 -12.14
C ILE A 84 0.52 5.91 -13.24
N VAL A 85 0.74 6.51 -14.41
CA VAL A 85 1.32 5.82 -15.56
C VAL A 85 2.71 6.39 -15.84
N GLY A 86 3.73 5.56 -15.67
CA GLY A 86 5.12 5.94 -15.97
C GLY A 86 5.44 5.81 -17.45
N ASN A 87 6.15 6.81 -17.98
CA ASN A 87 6.60 6.91 -19.37
C ASN A 87 5.47 6.62 -20.35
N ALA A 88 4.31 7.21 -20.08
CA ALA A 88 3.11 6.98 -20.86
C ALA A 88 3.19 7.71 -22.21
N ASN A 89 2.73 7.06 -23.27
CA ASN A 89 2.36 7.73 -24.52
C ASN A 89 0.85 7.95 -24.54
N SER A 90 0.38 8.81 -25.46
CA SER A 90 -1.04 9.13 -25.60
C SER A 90 -1.91 7.89 -25.85
N THR A 91 -1.42 6.93 -26.63
CA THR A 91 -2.13 5.67 -26.90
C THR A 91 -2.44 4.87 -25.64
N LEU A 92 -1.44 4.68 -24.76
CA LEU A 92 -1.63 3.94 -23.51
C LEU A 92 -2.57 4.68 -22.57
N VAL A 93 -2.39 6.00 -22.41
CA VAL A 93 -3.27 6.83 -21.56
C VAL A 93 -4.72 6.73 -22.05
N ASN A 94 -4.96 6.88 -23.35
CA ASN A 94 -6.31 6.77 -23.93
C ASN A 94 -6.90 5.37 -23.78
N THR A 95 -6.07 4.32 -23.80
CA THR A 95 -6.52 2.94 -23.63
C THR A 95 -6.94 2.64 -22.19
N LEU A 96 -6.26 3.25 -21.21
CA LEU A 96 -6.51 3.08 -19.79
C LEU A 96 -7.60 4.02 -19.27
N ALA A 97 -7.71 5.21 -19.85
CA ALA A 97 -8.78 6.15 -19.52
C ALA A 97 -10.15 5.50 -19.82
N ASN A 98 -11.13 5.81 -18.97
CA ASN A 98 -12.52 5.39 -19.14
C ASN A 98 -13.45 6.55 -18.80
N SER A 99 -14.76 6.31 -18.73
CA SER A 99 -15.76 7.36 -18.45
C SER A 99 -15.52 8.10 -17.12
N THR A 100 -14.83 7.48 -16.18
CA THR A 100 -14.60 7.99 -14.82
C THR A 100 -13.18 8.49 -14.59
N PHE A 101 -12.17 7.93 -15.26
CA PHE A 101 -10.77 8.37 -15.12
C PHE A 101 -10.38 9.35 -16.21
N LYS A 102 -10.01 10.56 -15.79
CA LYS A 102 -9.51 11.62 -16.66
C LYS A 102 -8.07 11.98 -16.29
N VAL A 103 -7.29 12.44 -17.26
CA VAL A 103 -5.97 13.01 -16.98
C VAL A 103 -6.15 14.23 -16.09
N ASP A 104 -5.48 14.21 -14.94
CA ASP A 104 -5.55 15.26 -13.93
C ASP A 104 -4.23 16.03 -13.84
N ASN A 105 -3.11 15.33 -14.02
CA ASN A 105 -1.79 15.95 -13.99
C ASN A 105 -0.77 15.23 -14.87
N TYR A 106 0.27 15.95 -15.27
CA TYR A 106 1.39 15.45 -16.06
C TYR A 106 2.70 16.01 -15.50
N ILE A 107 3.62 15.11 -15.14
CA ILE A 107 4.89 15.46 -14.50
C ILE A 107 6.03 15.01 -15.40
N ILE A 108 6.91 15.94 -15.79
CA ILE A 108 8.08 15.68 -16.62
C ILE A 108 9.32 15.59 -15.71
N TYR A 109 10.15 14.56 -15.90
CA TYR A 109 11.44 14.42 -15.24
C TYR A 109 12.51 13.93 -16.22
N GLY A 110 13.30 14.87 -16.74
CA GLY A 110 14.28 14.59 -17.78
C GLY A 110 13.60 14.07 -19.05
N LYS A 111 13.97 12.86 -19.48
CA LYS A 111 13.35 12.15 -20.63
C LYS A 111 12.13 11.31 -20.25
N ASN A 112 11.83 11.21 -18.96
CA ASN A 112 10.74 10.40 -18.43
C ASN A 112 9.54 11.27 -18.05
N ASN A 113 8.38 10.65 -17.94
CA ASN A 113 7.18 11.33 -17.47
C ASN A 113 6.33 10.45 -16.56
N LEU A 114 5.45 11.08 -15.79
CA LEU A 114 4.35 10.44 -15.09
C LEU A 114 3.06 11.14 -15.51
N THR A 115 2.09 10.37 -15.98
CA THR A 115 0.73 10.84 -16.19
C THR A 115 -0.13 10.37 -15.03
N ILE A 116 -0.87 11.28 -14.41
CA ILE A 116 -1.81 10.97 -13.34
C ILE A 116 -3.22 11.06 -13.90
N LEU A 117 -3.98 9.98 -13.76
CA LEU A 117 -5.41 9.96 -14.01
C LEU A 117 -6.14 9.94 -12.67
N LYS A 118 -7.16 10.78 -12.53
CA LYS A 118 -8.00 10.87 -11.34
C LYS A 118 -9.41 10.39 -11.68
N ASN A 119 -9.95 9.55 -10.81
CA ASN A 119 -11.34 9.13 -10.88
C ASN A 119 -12.24 10.33 -10.56
N SER A 120 -13.31 10.56 -11.30
CA SER A 120 -14.30 11.59 -10.98
C SER A 120 -15.23 11.17 -9.84
N ILE A 121 -15.43 9.86 -9.65
CA ILE A 121 -16.29 9.30 -8.60
C ILE A 121 -15.49 9.20 -7.28
N PRO A 122 -15.94 9.83 -6.19
CA PRO A 122 -15.26 9.76 -4.90
C PRO A 122 -15.32 8.34 -4.33
N ASN A 123 -14.27 7.93 -3.61
CA ASN A 123 -14.25 6.67 -2.88
C ASN A 123 -14.52 6.93 -1.40
N SER A 124 -15.26 6.04 -0.76
CA SER A 124 -15.38 6.01 0.70
C SER A 124 -14.25 5.19 1.32
N PRO A 125 -13.64 5.62 2.43
CA PRO A 125 -12.69 4.81 3.19
C PRO A 125 -13.35 3.63 3.92
N ILE A 126 -14.65 3.67 4.12
CA ILE A 126 -15.41 2.71 4.92
C ILE A 126 -16.66 2.27 4.16
N GLU A 127 -16.99 1.00 4.27
CA GLU A 127 -18.19 0.39 3.75
C GLU A 127 -18.94 -0.34 4.86
N LEU A 128 -20.27 -0.16 4.89
CA LEU A 128 -21.17 -0.91 5.76
C LEU A 128 -21.67 -2.13 5.01
N ARG A 129 -21.34 -3.33 5.50
CA ARG A 129 -21.84 -4.57 4.89
C ARG A 129 -23.33 -4.79 5.09
N ASN A 130 -23.90 -4.27 6.18
CA ASN A 130 -25.20 -4.73 6.67
C ASN A 130 -26.33 -3.69 6.61
N LYS A 131 -26.06 -2.44 6.23
CA LYS A 131 -27.06 -1.36 6.29
C LYS A 131 -26.79 -0.32 5.18
N ASN A 132 -27.77 -0.11 4.29
CA ASN A 132 -27.81 1.03 3.37
C ASN A 132 -28.22 2.30 4.14
N ILE A 133 -27.46 2.64 5.18
CA ILE A 133 -27.70 3.80 6.02
C ILE A 133 -26.57 4.78 5.77
N ASP A 134 -26.91 6.01 5.42
CA ASP A 134 -25.96 7.10 5.42
C ASP A 134 -25.49 7.38 6.84
N PHE A 135 -24.17 7.42 7.04
CA PHE A 135 -23.56 7.64 8.33
C PHE A 135 -22.44 8.66 8.20
N ASP A 136 -22.37 9.58 9.16
CA ASP A 136 -21.35 10.62 9.21
C ASP A 136 -20.09 10.05 9.88
N ILE A 137 -19.00 10.09 9.13
CA ILE A 137 -17.68 9.66 9.57
C ILE A 137 -16.67 10.77 9.38
N ASN A 138 -15.80 10.95 10.37
CA ASN A 138 -14.51 11.58 10.15
C ASN A 138 -13.48 10.49 9.91
N TYR A 139 -12.75 10.58 8.80
CA TYR A 139 -11.60 9.72 8.51
C TYR A 139 -10.34 10.57 8.46
N CYS A 140 -9.30 10.12 9.16
CA CYS A 140 -7.98 10.72 9.10
C CYS A 140 -6.91 9.62 9.09
N ARG A 141 -5.83 9.85 8.34
CA ARG A 141 -4.63 9.02 8.40
C ARG A 141 -3.44 9.89 8.87
N PRO A 142 -3.22 10.01 10.19
CA PRO A 142 -2.12 10.82 10.72
C PRO A 142 -0.73 10.27 10.34
N ALA A 143 -0.61 8.96 10.14
CA ALA A 143 0.63 8.31 9.70
C ALA A 143 0.31 7.09 8.80
N PRO A 144 1.25 6.61 7.97
CA PRO A 144 1.00 5.47 7.07
C PRO A 144 0.44 4.23 7.78
N ASP A 145 0.88 4.02 9.01
CA ASP A 145 0.60 2.93 9.94
C ASP A 145 -0.49 3.26 10.98
N ALA A 146 -1.11 4.43 10.92
CA ALA A 146 -2.14 4.85 11.86
C ALA A 146 -3.37 5.43 11.14
N ILE A 147 -4.54 4.87 11.39
CA ILE A 147 -5.82 5.34 10.85
C ILE A 147 -6.75 5.70 12.02
N LEU A 148 -7.36 6.87 11.95
CA LEU A 148 -8.36 7.34 12.90
C LEU A 148 -9.70 7.46 12.20
N ILE A 149 -10.73 6.88 12.82
CA ILE A 149 -12.12 6.92 12.36
C ILE A 149 -12.98 7.37 13.54
N GLU A 150 -13.80 8.39 13.32
CA GLU A 150 -14.84 8.78 14.28
C GLU A 150 -16.19 8.57 13.61
N VAL A 151 -17.00 7.67 14.17
CA VAL A 151 -18.37 7.47 13.71
C VAL A 151 -19.27 8.36 14.55
N LYS A 152 -19.93 9.34 13.93
CA LYS A 152 -20.80 10.29 14.65
C LYS A 152 -22.24 9.84 14.72
N THR A 153 -22.69 9.08 13.72
CA THR A 153 -24.07 8.57 13.68
C THR A 153 -24.26 7.49 14.74
N PRO A 154 -25.29 7.59 15.61
CA PRO A 154 -25.57 6.57 16.62
C PRO A 154 -26.18 5.32 15.98
N LEU A 155 -25.45 4.21 16.04
CA LEU A 155 -25.81 2.91 15.47
C LEU A 155 -25.41 1.83 16.47
N GLN A 156 -26.13 0.71 16.42
CA GLN A 156 -25.80 -0.49 17.19
C GLN A 156 -25.42 -1.62 16.26
N ASP A 157 -24.53 -2.48 16.75
CA ASP A 157 -24.11 -3.74 16.15
C ASP A 157 -23.65 -3.55 14.68
N LEU A 158 -22.50 -2.90 14.53
CA LEU A 158 -22.00 -2.43 13.25
C LEU A 158 -20.79 -3.24 12.79
N ASN A 159 -20.88 -3.82 11.59
CA ASN A 159 -19.75 -4.41 10.90
C ASN A 159 -19.21 -3.42 9.88
N LEU A 160 -18.06 -2.82 10.20
CA LEU A 160 -17.36 -1.88 9.33
C LEU A 160 -16.31 -2.63 8.52
N THR A 161 -16.32 -2.45 7.20
CA THR A 161 -15.19 -2.81 6.34
C THR A 161 -14.42 -1.55 6.01
N ILE A 162 -13.18 -1.46 6.48
CA ILE A 162 -12.25 -0.38 6.13
C ILE A 162 -11.53 -0.81 4.86
N ARG A 163 -11.49 0.06 3.84
CA ARG A 163 -10.90 -0.24 2.52
C ARG A 163 -9.36 -0.23 2.51
N GLU A 164 -8.77 -0.68 3.60
CA GLU A 164 -7.36 -0.98 3.78
C GLU A 164 -7.15 -2.50 3.70
N ALA A 165 -6.05 -2.94 3.10
CA ALA A 165 -5.72 -4.35 3.06
C ALA A 165 -5.52 -4.92 4.48
N TYR A 166 -6.07 -6.10 4.73
CA TYR A 166 -5.86 -6.81 5.99
C TYR A 166 -4.45 -7.35 6.09
N ASP A 167 -3.84 -7.17 7.25
CA ASP A 167 -2.57 -7.78 7.65
C ASP A 167 -2.62 -8.08 9.16
N ALA A 168 -1.94 -9.15 9.58
CA ALA A 168 -1.92 -9.59 10.97
C ALA A 168 -1.25 -8.60 11.94
N GLY A 169 -0.51 -7.60 11.44
CA GLY A 169 0.08 -6.52 12.24
C GLY A 169 -0.90 -5.43 12.68
N TRP A 170 -2.08 -5.33 12.06
CA TRP A 170 -3.08 -4.34 12.43
C TRP A 170 -3.73 -4.66 13.79
N ARG A 171 -3.91 -3.63 14.61
CA ARG A 171 -4.68 -3.66 15.86
C ARG A 171 -5.71 -2.56 15.83
N VAL A 172 -6.85 -2.81 16.46
CA VAL A 172 -7.92 -1.83 16.60
C VAL A 172 -8.08 -1.45 18.07
N GLU A 173 -8.37 -0.19 18.32
CA GLU A 173 -8.80 0.32 19.60
C GLU A 173 -10.13 1.05 19.39
N VAL A 174 -11.18 0.63 20.09
CA VAL A 174 -12.49 1.26 20.05
C VAL A 174 -12.78 1.82 21.43
N ASP A 175 -12.89 3.13 21.55
CA ASP A 175 -13.12 3.84 22.82
C ASP A 175 -12.18 3.37 23.96
N ASN A 176 -10.89 3.26 23.65
CA ASN A 176 -9.81 2.79 24.53
C ASN A 176 -9.81 1.28 24.85
N VAL A 177 -10.65 0.49 24.18
CA VAL A 177 -10.63 -0.97 24.29
C VAL A 177 -9.90 -1.56 23.10
N VAL A 178 -8.77 -2.21 23.36
CA VAL A 178 -7.93 -2.85 22.33
C VAL A 178 -8.52 -4.18 21.92
N GLY A 179 -8.56 -4.43 20.61
CA GLY A 179 -9.01 -5.66 19.99
C GLY A 179 -8.18 -6.05 18.76
N ALA A 180 -8.53 -7.20 18.19
CA ALA A 180 -7.98 -7.66 16.92
C ALA A 180 -8.90 -7.23 15.77
N VAL A 181 -8.31 -6.97 14.61
CA VAL A 181 -9.06 -6.82 13.36
C VAL A 181 -9.33 -8.19 12.74
N GLN A 182 -10.36 -8.28 11.90
CA GLN A 182 -10.68 -9.46 11.12
C GLN A 182 -10.44 -9.19 9.63
N GLN A 183 -10.29 -10.25 8.84
CA GLN A 183 -10.18 -10.16 7.38
C GLN A 183 -11.58 -10.26 6.77
N SER A 184 -11.95 -9.33 5.89
CA SER A 184 -13.14 -9.45 5.05
C SER A 184 -12.90 -10.47 3.92
N PRO A 185 -13.96 -11.05 3.33
CA PRO A 185 -13.85 -11.89 2.12
C PRO A 185 -13.03 -11.28 0.97
N GLU A 186 -13.03 -9.95 0.83
CA GLU A 186 -12.25 -9.23 -0.19
C GLU A 186 -10.78 -9.03 0.19
N GLY A 187 -10.37 -9.43 1.40
CA GLY A 187 -9.02 -9.25 1.92
C GLY A 187 -8.79 -7.89 2.58
N MET A 188 -9.85 -7.19 2.99
CA MET A 188 -9.78 -5.88 3.64
C MET A 188 -9.95 -5.99 5.16
N ILE A 189 -9.64 -4.93 5.89
CA ILE A 189 -9.84 -4.87 7.34
C ILE A 189 -11.34 -4.83 7.66
N SER A 190 -11.80 -5.74 8.51
CA SER A 190 -13.15 -5.78 9.06
C SER A 190 -13.11 -5.62 10.57
N ILE A 191 -13.98 -4.78 11.12
CA ILE A 191 -14.13 -4.56 12.56
C ILE A 191 -15.61 -4.61 12.96
N HIS A 192 -15.84 -5.12 14.16
CA HIS A 192 -17.16 -5.13 14.80
C HIS A 192 -17.19 -4.04 15.87
N VAL A 193 -18.22 -3.20 15.84
CA VAL A 193 -18.41 -2.08 16.77
C VAL A 193 -19.78 -2.24 17.41
N VAL A 194 -19.79 -2.42 18.74
CA VAL A 194 -21.02 -2.71 19.50
C VAL A 194 -21.99 -1.55 19.46
N SER A 195 -21.50 -0.33 19.65
CA SER A 195 -22.29 0.90 19.61
C SER A 195 -21.47 2.07 19.11
N THR A 196 -22.12 3.00 18.42
CA THR A 196 -21.59 4.32 18.05
C THR A 196 -22.52 5.40 18.65
N PRO A 197 -22.09 6.67 18.81
CA PRO A 197 -20.84 7.27 18.35
C PRO A 197 -19.62 6.64 19.01
N SER A 198 -18.54 6.44 18.25
CA SER A 198 -17.31 5.85 18.78
C SER A 198 -16.09 6.38 18.06
N ARG A 199 -14.96 6.33 18.77
CA ARG A 199 -13.64 6.62 18.22
C ARG A 199 -12.89 5.31 18.02
N ILE A 200 -12.47 5.09 16.79
CA ILE A 200 -11.80 3.88 16.33
C ILE A 200 -10.40 4.26 15.85
N ILE A 201 -9.39 3.64 16.44
CA ILE A 201 -7.98 3.84 16.07
C ILE A 201 -7.44 2.50 15.57
N LEU A 202 -6.87 2.49 14.37
CA LEU A 202 -6.13 1.35 13.85
C LEU A 202 -4.66 1.70 13.83
N ASN A 203 -3.84 0.84 14.42
CA ASN A 203 -2.39 0.96 14.39
C ASN A 203 -1.78 -0.32 13.83
N HIS A 204 -0.85 -0.17 12.89
CA HIS A 204 -0.08 -1.28 12.34
C HIS A 204 1.22 -1.42 13.11
N TYR A 205 1.37 -2.55 13.81
CA TYR A 205 2.63 -2.90 14.44
C TYR A 205 3.38 -3.83 13.51
N SER A 206 4.38 -3.30 12.83
CA SER A 206 5.34 -4.13 12.11
C SER A 206 6.03 -5.06 13.11
N SER A 207 5.81 -6.37 12.99
CA SER A 207 6.56 -7.39 13.74
C SER A 207 8.05 -7.45 13.34
N THR A 208 8.49 -6.65 12.37
CA THR A 208 9.91 -6.45 12.12
C THR A 208 10.46 -5.46 13.14
N ASN A 209 10.97 -6.04 14.22
CA ASN A 209 11.92 -5.39 15.11
C ASN A 209 13.16 -5.03 14.25
N ILE A 210 13.15 -3.84 13.63
CA ILE A 210 14.17 -3.36 12.68
C ILE A 210 15.58 -3.48 13.27
N LEU A 211 15.69 -3.33 14.60
CA LEU A 211 16.91 -3.58 15.36
C LEU A 211 17.45 -5.00 15.14
N SER A 212 16.61 -6.04 15.23
CA SER A 212 17.02 -7.44 15.09
C SER A 212 17.57 -7.77 13.71
N ILE A 213 16.96 -7.23 12.65
CA ILE A 213 17.40 -7.45 11.26
C ILE A 213 18.73 -6.72 11.01
N CYS A 214 18.90 -5.51 11.55
CA CYS A 214 20.19 -4.79 11.50
C CYS A 214 21.29 -5.52 12.27
N TYR A 215 21.00 -6.15 13.42
CA TYR A 215 21.97 -6.93 14.17
C TYR A 215 22.42 -8.19 13.41
N ILE A 216 21.48 -8.90 12.78
CA ILE A 216 21.79 -10.12 12.03
C ILE A 216 22.59 -9.79 10.76
N SER A 217 22.29 -8.68 10.06
CA SER A 217 23.05 -8.28 8.86
C SER A 217 24.45 -7.72 9.20
N GLY A 218 24.59 -7.00 10.31
CA GLY A 218 25.88 -6.51 10.81
C GLY A 218 26.80 -7.66 11.25
N ALA A 219 26.28 -8.63 11.99
CA ALA A 219 27.06 -9.80 12.41
C ALA A 219 27.51 -10.66 11.22
N SER A 220 26.64 -10.87 10.24
CA SER A 220 26.96 -11.70 9.07
C SER A 220 27.96 -11.02 8.12
N THR A 221 27.92 -9.69 7.96
CA THR A 221 28.96 -8.95 7.20
C THR A 221 30.31 -8.96 7.91
N ILE A 222 30.36 -8.86 9.24
CA ILE A 222 31.60 -8.99 10.03
C ILE A 222 32.19 -10.40 9.90
N ILE A 223 31.37 -11.45 10.01
CA ILE A 223 31.83 -12.84 9.86
C ILE A 223 32.38 -13.09 8.44
N LEU A 224 31.67 -12.63 7.40
CA LEU A 224 32.14 -12.77 6.02
C LEU A 224 33.46 -12.01 5.77
N SER A 225 33.63 -10.84 6.40
CA SER A 225 34.87 -10.06 6.32
C SER A 225 36.02 -10.79 7.02
N ILE A 226 35.79 -11.37 8.20
CA ILE A 226 36.82 -12.13 8.93
C ILE A 226 37.22 -13.39 8.13
N VAL A 227 36.27 -14.15 7.59
CA VAL A 227 36.54 -15.36 6.80
C VAL A 227 37.27 -15.04 5.50
N SER A 228 36.95 -13.93 4.83
CA SER A 228 37.61 -13.54 3.57
C SER A 228 38.99 -12.90 3.78
N PHE A 229 39.25 -12.25 4.91
CA PHE A 229 40.56 -11.68 5.24
C PHE A 229 41.49 -12.63 6.02
N TRP A 230 40.97 -13.69 6.65
CA TRP A 230 41.78 -14.67 7.39
C TRP A 230 42.91 -15.29 6.54
N PRO A 231 42.69 -15.72 5.29
CA PRO A 231 43.75 -16.29 4.46
C PRO A 231 44.84 -15.26 4.13
N ILE A 232 44.47 -13.98 3.97
CA ILE A 232 45.39 -12.89 3.63
C ILE A 232 46.27 -12.53 4.85
N ILE A 233 45.68 -12.49 6.04
CA ILE A 233 46.40 -12.24 7.30
C ILE A 233 47.34 -13.41 7.62
N CYS A 234 46.89 -14.66 7.43
CA CYS A 234 47.73 -15.83 7.63
C CYS A 234 48.91 -15.89 6.64
N LYS A 235 48.70 -15.52 5.37
CA LYS A 235 49.79 -15.51 4.36
C LYS A 235 50.85 -14.45 4.65
N ARG A 236 50.48 -13.33 5.28
CA ARG A 236 51.41 -12.26 5.67
C ARG A 236 52.29 -12.65 6.86
N LYS A 237 51.77 -13.42 7.83
CA LYS A 237 52.56 -13.89 8.99
C LYS A 237 53.52 -15.04 8.66
N PHE A 238 53.24 -15.86 7.66
CA PHE A 238 54.12 -16.99 7.26
C PHE A 238 55.12 -16.64 6.15
N GLY A 239 54.96 -15.49 5.48
CA GLY A 239 55.91 -15.02 4.46
C GLY A 239 57.18 -14.37 5.01
N GLU A 240 57.22 -14.00 6.30
CA GLU A 240 58.39 -13.38 6.95
C GLU A 240 59.36 -14.38 7.58
N TYR A 241 59.08 -15.69 7.52
CA TYR A 241 59.96 -16.73 8.09
C TYR A 241 60.86 -17.46 7.07
N ASN A 242 60.82 -17.08 5.79
CA ASN A 242 61.65 -17.68 4.73
C ASN A 242 62.42 -16.63 3.93
N ASN A 243 63.20 -15.78 4.61
CA ASN A 243 64.34 -15.06 4.04
C ASN A 243 65.49 -15.06 5.04
#